data_AF-A0A3M1K9S0-F1
#
_entry.id   AF-A0A3M1K9S0-F1
#
_cell.length_a   1.000
_cell.length_b   1.000
_cell.length_c   1.000
_cell.angle_alpha   90.00
_cell.angle_beta   90.00
_cell.angle_gamma   90.00
#
_symmetry.space_group_name_H-M   'P 1'
#
loop_
_entity.id
_entity.type
_entity.pdbx_description
1 polymer ?
#
loop_
_entity_poly.entity_id
_entity_poly.type
_entity_poly.pdbx_seq_one_letter_code
_entity_poly.pdbx_strand_id
1 'polypeptide(L)'
;MLASITLPAFAQELKELTASAIWQAATNARNPRALSRLLHQAIRDAGRECAWVSDYQILQRGENRIVIKAKCPSTPIYGITVSRVPKPSLTVIGGDGLVGGFNVADGEIVSLDHPPAEGIFVGAGEPSASATRHDGRGRRLPAWVIVVSAAINLLVVVGIGGALLVVWRRAKPLPPLDSEIKDELMQASREILPDIYRHPDGFYLVRGRHGKRRIFPWLVSAILYRNFGLKLFEHRAFHHPKEVARR
;
A
#
# COMPACT_ATOMS: atom_id res chain seq x y z
N MET A 1 -25.71 13.01 -22.00
CA MET A 1 -24.60 13.98 -22.06
C MET A 1 -24.44 14.58 -20.67
N LEU A 2 -23.45 14.13 -19.90
CA LEU A 2 -23.17 14.67 -18.57
C LEU A 2 -22.37 15.97 -18.74
N ALA A 3 -22.95 17.09 -18.34
CA ALA A 3 -22.27 18.38 -18.35
C ALA A 3 -21.13 18.34 -17.32
N SER A 4 -19.88 18.42 -17.79
CA SER A 4 -18.73 18.72 -16.94
C SER A 4 -18.93 20.10 -16.35
N ILE A 5 -19.29 20.14 -15.06
CA ILE A 5 -19.33 21.37 -14.28
C ILE A 5 -17.88 21.86 -14.15
N THR A 6 -17.49 22.81 -15.00
CA THR A 6 -16.23 23.53 -14.85
C THR A 6 -16.29 24.31 -13.55
N LEU A 7 -15.47 23.90 -12.57
CA LEU A 7 -15.24 24.71 -11.38
C LEU A 7 -14.85 26.14 -11.82
N PRO A 8 -15.31 27.18 -11.11
CA PRO A 8 -14.92 28.54 -11.42
C PRO A 8 -13.39 28.64 -11.34
N ALA A 9 -12.74 29.26 -12.32
CA ALA A 9 -11.28 29.35 -12.45
C ALA A 9 -10.56 29.76 -11.15
N PHE A 10 -11.23 30.60 -10.34
CA PHE A 10 -10.79 31.03 -9.02
C PHE A 10 -10.56 29.88 -8.01
N ALA A 11 -11.44 28.86 -8.01
CA ALA A 11 -11.30 27.71 -7.11
C ALA A 11 -10.09 26.85 -7.48
N GLN A 12 -9.71 26.84 -8.77
CA GLN A 12 -8.53 26.14 -9.23
C GLN A 12 -7.25 26.88 -8.81
N GLU A 13 -7.22 28.20 -8.98
CA GLU A 13 -6.09 29.04 -8.55
C GLU A 13 -5.85 28.94 -7.03
N LEU A 14 -6.90 28.94 -6.22
CA LEU A 14 -6.79 28.77 -4.77
C LEU A 14 -6.19 27.41 -4.38
N LYS A 15 -6.55 26.34 -5.10
CA LYS A 15 -5.96 25.00 -4.90
C LYS A 15 -4.48 24.98 -5.26
N GLU A 16 -4.09 25.61 -6.37
CA GLU A 16 -2.68 25.69 -6.80
C GLU A 16 -1.82 26.49 -5.80
N LEU A 17 -2.37 27.59 -5.25
CA LEU A 17 -1.73 28.39 -4.19
C LEU A 17 -1.58 27.59 -2.89
N THR A 18 -2.64 26.89 -2.47
CA THR A 18 -2.62 26.06 -1.27
C THR A 18 -1.62 24.90 -1.41
N ALA A 19 -1.58 24.25 -2.57
CA ALA A 19 -0.60 23.21 -2.89
C ALA A 19 0.84 23.74 -2.76
N SER A 20 1.11 24.92 -3.31
CA SER A 20 2.42 25.57 -3.25
C SER A 20 2.82 25.95 -1.82
N ALA A 21 1.87 26.48 -1.03
CA ALA A 21 2.10 26.81 0.37
C ALA A 21 2.40 25.57 1.21
N ILE A 22 1.65 24.48 1.02
CA ILE A 22 1.90 23.20 1.71
C ILE A 22 3.28 22.67 1.33
N TRP A 23 3.65 22.71 0.05
CA TRP A 23 4.96 22.27 -0.42
C TRP A 23 6.09 23.02 0.29
N GLN A 24 6.02 24.36 0.30
CA GLN A 24 7.02 25.20 0.95
C GLN A 24 7.08 24.95 2.46
N ALA A 25 5.93 24.88 3.13
CA ALA A 25 5.86 24.62 4.57
C ALA A 25 6.41 23.25 4.96
N ALA A 26 6.06 22.20 4.19
CA ALA A 26 6.54 20.84 4.41
C ALA A 26 8.06 20.71 4.15
N THR A 27 8.57 21.38 3.12
CA THR A 27 9.99 21.34 2.77
C THR A 27 10.83 22.07 3.81
N ASN A 28 10.41 23.27 4.22
CA ASN A 28 11.20 24.13 5.10
C ASN A 28 11.07 23.76 6.58
N ALA A 29 10.06 22.99 6.99
CA ALA A 29 9.86 22.40 8.34
C ALA A 29 9.97 23.34 9.56
N ARG A 30 10.11 24.66 9.38
CA ARG A 30 10.35 25.61 10.47
C ARG A 30 9.13 25.91 11.33
N ASN A 31 7.92 25.66 10.83
CA ASN A 31 6.69 26.01 11.54
C ASN A 31 5.62 24.90 11.38
N PRO A 32 5.58 23.91 12.30
CA PRO A 32 4.61 22.81 12.23
C PRO A 32 3.16 23.29 12.33
N ARG A 33 2.91 24.41 13.04
CA ARG A 33 1.58 25.02 13.15
C ARG A 33 1.13 25.71 11.87
N ALA A 34 2.05 26.19 11.04
CA ALA A 34 1.69 26.74 9.73
C ALA A 34 1.26 25.62 8.78
N LEU A 35 2.01 24.51 8.77
CA LEU A 35 1.66 23.35 7.95
C LEU A 35 0.31 22.75 8.36
N SER A 36 0.05 22.55 9.66
CA SER A 36 -1.23 22.00 10.11
C SER A 36 -2.45 22.85 9.72
N ARG A 37 -2.31 24.18 9.74
CA ARG A 37 -3.36 25.11 9.27
C ARG A 37 -3.62 24.95 7.77
N LEU A 38 -2.57 24.81 6.96
CA LEU A 38 -2.71 24.58 5.53
C LEU A 38 -3.32 23.21 5.22
N LEU A 39 -2.96 22.17 5.98
CA LEU A 39 -3.56 20.84 5.86
C LEU A 39 -5.04 20.85 6.25
N HIS A 40 -5.40 21.55 7.32
CA HIS A 40 -6.78 21.75 7.73
C HIS A 40 -7.60 22.45 6.63
N GLN A 41 -7.08 23.54 6.07
CA GLN A 41 -7.72 24.26 4.96
C GLN A 41 -7.90 23.33 3.74
N ALA A 42 -6.86 22.58 3.37
CA ALA A 42 -6.92 21.62 2.27
C ALA A 42 -8.01 20.55 2.46
N ILE A 43 -8.17 20.02 3.68
CA ILE A 43 -9.20 19.02 4.00
C ILE A 43 -10.60 19.65 3.89
N ARG A 44 -10.79 20.86 4.40
CA ARG A 44 -12.06 21.59 4.29
C ARG A 44 -12.43 21.96 2.86
N ASP A 45 -11.46 22.41 2.06
CA ASP A 45 -11.65 22.74 0.64
C ASP A 45 -11.99 21.51 -0.21
N ALA A 46 -11.64 20.32 0.29
CA ALA A 46 -12.05 19.03 -0.29
C ALA A 46 -13.46 18.60 0.15
N GLY A 47 -14.19 19.43 0.90
CA GLY A 47 -15.54 19.15 1.38
C GLY A 47 -15.59 18.14 2.53
N ARG A 48 -14.51 18.02 3.31
CA ARG A 48 -14.44 17.11 4.46
C ARG A 48 -14.56 17.88 5.76
N GLU A 49 -15.22 17.27 6.73
CA GLU A 49 -15.31 17.81 8.08
C GLU A 49 -13.99 17.57 8.81
N CYS A 50 -13.35 18.65 9.25
CA CYS A 50 -12.15 18.62 10.06
C CYS A 50 -12.16 19.90 10.89
N ALA A 51 -12.22 19.79 12.22
CA ALA A 51 -12.19 20.96 13.09
C ALA A 51 -10.80 21.60 13.12
N TRP A 52 -9.76 20.76 13.19
CA TRP A 52 -8.35 21.12 13.10
C TRP A 52 -7.52 19.85 12.89
N VAL A 53 -6.26 19.98 12.48
CA VAL A 53 -5.34 18.83 12.31
C VAL A 53 -4.57 18.61 13.61
N SER A 54 -4.86 17.50 14.29
CA SER A 54 -4.21 17.11 15.55
C SER A 54 -2.83 16.53 15.35
N ASP A 55 -2.69 15.66 14.36
CA ASP A 55 -1.46 14.97 14.08
C ASP A 55 -1.23 14.95 12.58
N TYR A 56 0.02 15.07 12.15
CA TYR A 56 0.38 14.79 10.77
C TYR A 56 1.73 14.08 10.67
N GLN A 57 1.90 13.37 9.56
CA GLN A 57 3.12 12.63 9.26
C GLN A 57 3.44 12.78 7.78
N ILE A 58 4.67 13.14 7.45
CA ILE A 58 5.12 13.21 6.05
C ILE A 58 5.70 11.84 5.68
N LEU A 59 4.98 11.07 4.86
CA LEU A 59 5.37 9.70 4.46
C LEU A 59 6.48 9.68 3.42
N GLN A 60 6.41 10.61 2.48
CA GLN A 60 7.31 10.63 1.34
C GLN A 60 7.61 12.07 0.96
N ARG A 61 8.90 12.37 0.79
CA ARG A 61 9.39 13.59 0.15
C ARG A 61 10.17 13.20 -1.09
N GLY A 62 9.55 13.38 -2.25
CA GLY A 62 10.22 13.30 -3.54
C GLY A 62 10.51 14.70 -4.10
N GLU A 63 11.23 14.75 -5.20
CA GLU A 63 11.58 16.01 -5.89
C GLU A 63 10.33 16.78 -6.36
N ASN A 64 9.29 16.06 -6.80
CA ASN A 64 8.07 16.63 -7.37
C ASN A 64 6.78 16.20 -6.65
N ARG A 65 6.88 15.38 -5.60
CA ARG A 65 5.72 14.86 -4.86
C ARG A 65 5.97 14.77 -3.37
N ILE A 66 5.04 15.27 -2.56
CA ILE A 66 5.00 15.08 -1.11
C ILE A 66 3.70 14.35 -0.75
N VAL A 67 3.80 13.34 0.12
CA VAL A 67 2.65 12.60 0.64
C VAL A 67 2.60 12.76 2.16
N ILE A 68 1.45 13.18 2.68
CA ILE A 68 1.22 13.54 4.08
C ILE A 68 0.00 12.79 4.59
N LYS A 69 0.09 12.16 5.75
CA LYS A 69 -1.08 11.72 6.54
C LYS A 69 -1.44 12.82 7.52
N ALA A 70 -2.72 13.14 7.65
CA ALA A 70 -3.23 14.11 8.62
C ALA A 70 -4.43 13.51 9.36
N LYS A 71 -4.49 13.71 10.68
CA LYS A 71 -5.61 13.28 11.53
C LYS A 71 -6.32 14.50 12.07
N CYS A 72 -7.65 14.48 12.00
CA CYS A 72 -8.47 15.44 12.71
C CYS A 72 -9.10 14.75 13.94
N PRO A 73 -9.47 15.50 14.98
CA PRO A 73 -10.18 14.95 16.12
C PRO A 73 -11.45 14.24 15.66
N SER A 74 -11.75 13.10 16.27
CA SER A 74 -12.98 12.30 16.02
C SER A 74 -13.21 11.83 14.57
N THR A 75 -12.25 12.00 13.66
CA THR A 75 -12.35 11.50 12.27
C THR A 75 -11.25 10.48 11.94
N PRO A 76 -11.47 9.62 10.92
CA PRO A 76 -10.39 8.82 10.34
C PRO A 76 -9.30 9.69 9.71
N ILE A 77 -8.16 9.07 9.40
CA ILE A 77 -6.99 9.75 8.83
C ILE A 77 -7.26 10.13 7.36
N TYR A 78 -6.72 11.28 6.97
CA TYR A 78 -6.68 11.78 5.59
C TYR A 78 -5.28 11.60 5.00
N GLY A 79 -5.22 11.20 3.74
CA GLY A 79 -4.02 11.21 2.91
C GLY A 79 -4.04 12.43 2.00
N ILE A 80 -2.97 13.22 2.03
CA ILE A 80 -2.83 14.45 1.29
C ILE A 80 -1.61 14.31 0.40
N THR A 81 -1.82 14.40 -0.91
CA THR A 81 -0.74 14.36 -1.90
C THR A 81 -0.60 15.71 -2.56
N VAL A 82 0.61 16.25 -2.55
CA VAL A 82 0.96 17.49 -3.22
C VAL A 82 1.95 17.16 -4.33
N SER A 83 1.61 17.51 -5.56
CA SER A 83 2.53 17.44 -6.71
C SER A 83 2.91 18.83 -7.16
N ARG A 84 4.16 19.04 -7.59
CA ARG A 84 4.67 20.34 -8.06
C ARG A 84 4.61 20.49 -9.59
N VAL A 85 4.62 19.37 -10.32
CA VAL A 85 4.79 19.32 -11.78
C VAL A 85 3.63 18.54 -12.42
N PRO A 86 3.11 18.98 -13.59
CA PRO A 86 3.45 20.19 -14.35
C PRO A 86 2.91 21.49 -13.73
N LYS A 87 1.92 21.39 -12.86
CA LYS A 87 1.42 22.49 -12.01
C LYS A 87 1.24 22.00 -10.58
N PRO A 88 1.33 22.90 -9.57
CA PRO A 88 0.98 22.56 -8.20
C PRO A 88 -0.42 21.95 -8.15
N SER A 89 -0.54 20.73 -7.64
CA SER A 89 -1.82 20.06 -7.47
C SER A 89 -1.90 19.42 -6.10
N LEU A 90 -3.13 19.41 -5.58
CA LEU A 90 -3.45 18.95 -4.25
C LEU A 90 -4.59 17.96 -4.35
N THR A 91 -4.36 16.75 -3.84
CA THR A 91 -5.38 15.71 -3.75
C THR A 91 -5.52 15.28 -2.29
N VAL A 92 -6.75 15.29 -1.80
CA VAL A 92 -7.10 14.82 -0.44
C VAL A 92 -7.97 13.57 -0.58
N ILE A 93 -7.55 12.48 0.06
CA ILE A 93 -8.26 11.20 0.13
C ILE A 93 -8.43 10.78 1.59
N GLY A 94 -9.41 9.92 1.87
CA GLY A 94 -9.65 9.38 3.22
C GLY A 94 -10.81 10.03 3.95
N GLY A 95 -10.85 9.84 5.27
CA GLY A 95 -12.01 10.11 6.12
C GLY A 95 -12.99 8.94 6.23
N ASP A 96 -12.68 7.82 5.58
CA ASP A 96 -13.50 6.60 5.47
C ASP A 96 -12.77 5.34 5.98
N GLY A 97 -11.56 5.51 6.53
CA GLY A 97 -10.73 4.41 7.04
C GLY A 97 -9.85 3.72 5.98
N LEU A 98 -9.86 4.16 4.71
CA LEU A 98 -8.97 3.61 3.68
C LEU A 98 -7.49 3.98 3.89
N VAL A 99 -7.25 5.10 4.57
CA VAL A 99 -5.89 5.55 4.89
C VAL A 99 -5.44 4.86 6.17
N GLY A 100 -4.40 4.03 6.05
CA GLY A 100 -3.82 3.32 7.19
C GLY A 100 -3.32 4.26 8.29
N GLY A 101 -3.24 3.73 9.50
CA GLY A 101 -2.74 4.42 10.70
C GLY A 101 -1.39 5.11 10.51
N PHE A 102 -1.06 6.02 11.42
CA PHE A 102 0.31 6.49 11.55
C PHE A 102 1.23 5.34 11.94
N ASN A 103 2.40 5.28 11.32
CA ASN A 103 3.42 4.28 11.62
C ASN A 103 4.76 4.98 11.77
N VAL A 104 5.42 4.82 12.90
CA VAL A 104 6.71 5.47 13.19
C VAL A 104 7.79 5.11 12.16
N ALA A 105 7.66 3.96 11.49
CA ALA A 105 8.56 3.56 10.39
C ALA A 105 8.43 4.43 9.13
N ASP A 106 7.28 5.09 8.93
CA ASP A 106 7.01 5.90 7.73
C ASP A 106 7.59 7.33 7.83
N GLY A 107 7.94 7.80 9.03
CA GLY A 107 8.47 9.15 9.26
C GLY A 107 8.10 9.74 10.62
N GLU A 108 8.55 10.97 10.87
CA GLU A 108 8.23 11.71 12.09
C GLU A 108 6.73 12.04 12.17
N ILE A 109 6.12 11.72 13.31
CA ILE A 109 4.74 12.09 13.63
C ILE A 109 4.79 13.38 14.44
N VAL A 110 4.19 14.43 13.90
CA VAL A 110 4.09 15.72 14.57
C VAL A 110 2.70 15.83 15.17
N SER A 111 2.65 15.88 16.51
CA SER A 111 1.43 16.05 17.29
C SER A 111 1.31 17.49 17.77
N LEU A 112 0.10 18.04 17.68
CA LEU A 112 -0.26 19.37 18.13
C LEU A 112 -1.29 19.23 19.24
N ASP A 113 -0.93 19.65 20.45
CA ASP A 113 -1.73 19.39 21.65
C ASP A 113 -3.00 20.26 21.74
N HIS A 114 -3.08 21.35 20.97
CA HIS A 114 -4.15 22.34 21.07
C HIS A 114 -4.59 22.82 19.68
N PRO A 115 -5.89 23.17 19.51
CA PRO A 115 -6.34 23.85 18.30
C PRO A 115 -5.52 25.14 18.10
N PRO A 116 -5.27 25.56 16.85
CA PRO A 116 -4.56 26.80 16.61
C PRO A 116 -5.33 27.94 17.26
N ALA A 117 -4.73 28.63 18.24
CA ALA A 117 -5.26 29.87 18.78
C ALA A 117 -5.48 30.82 17.59
N GLU A 118 -6.73 31.19 17.37
CA GLU A 118 -7.17 31.94 16.20
C GLU A 118 -6.40 33.26 16.11
N GLY A 119 -5.81 33.52 14.94
CA GLY A 119 -4.96 34.68 14.72
C GLY A 119 -4.45 34.72 13.29
N ILE A 120 -5.29 35.27 12.41
CA ILE A 120 -4.98 35.63 11.03
C ILE A 120 -3.87 36.69 11.08
N PHE A 121 -2.68 36.38 10.56
CA PHE A 121 -1.54 37.30 10.36
C PHE A 121 -1.21 38.26 11.53
N VAL A 122 -0.45 37.80 12.53
CA VAL A 122 0.41 38.71 13.32
C VAL A 122 1.86 38.32 13.06
N GLY A 123 2.57 39.22 12.39
CA GLY A 123 3.98 39.07 12.06
C GLY A 123 4.88 39.24 13.27
N ALA A 124 6.11 38.79 13.07
CA ALA A 124 7.34 39.23 13.74
C ALA A 124 7.36 39.19 15.28
N GLY A 125 8.07 38.17 15.78
CA GLY A 125 8.76 38.23 17.07
C GLY A 125 7.90 37.91 18.27
N GLU A 126 7.99 36.67 18.76
CA GLU A 126 8.33 36.37 20.16
C GLU A 126 8.38 34.85 20.38
N PRO A 127 9.07 34.39 21.44
CA PRO A 127 10.07 33.34 21.34
C PRO A 127 9.49 31.94 21.47
N SER A 128 10.25 30.99 20.94
CA SER A 128 10.28 29.56 21.28
C SER A 128 9.51 29.19 22.56
N ALA A 129 8.23 28.84 22.40
CA ALA A 129 7.46 28.17 23.43
C ALA A 129 7.13 26.77 22.92
N SER A 130 8.05 25.86 23.25
CA SER A 130 7.86 24.42 23.31
C SER A 130 7.40 23.79 22.00
N ALA A 131 8.37 23.57 21.10
CA ALA A 131 8.43 22.24 20.51
C ALA A 131 8.51 21.26 21.69
N THR A 132 7.38 20.67 22.05
CA THR A 132 7.37 19.42 22.78
C THR A 132 8.15 18.47 21.87
N ARG A 133 9.48 18.42 22.04
CA ARG A 133 10.23 17.20 21.80
C ARG A 133 9.40 16.18 22.56
N HIS A 134 8.65 15.36 21.83
CA HIS A 134 8.30 14.06 22.36
C HIS A 134 9.64 13.45 22.69
N ASP A 135 10.01 13.59 23.97
CA ASP A 135 11.05 12.82 24.60
C ASP A 135 10.73 11.41 24.13
N GLY A 136 11.66 10.82 23.40
CA GLY A 136 11.64 9.42 22.96
C GLY A 136 11.71 8.48 24.15
N ARG A 137 11.04 8.81 25.25
CA ARG A 137 10.44 7.91 26.21
C ARG A 137 9.31 7.17 25.50
N GLY A 138 9.69 6.48 24.42
CA GLY A 138 8.96 5.36 23.88
C GLY A 138 8.52 4.58 25.09
N ARG A 139 7.21 4.39 25.22
CA ARG A 139 6.59 3.52 26.20
C ARG A 139 7.42 2.25 26.14
N ARG A 140 8.35 2.07 27.09
CA ARG A 140 9.29 0.94 27.09
C ARG A 140 8.37 -0.24 27.31
N LEU A 141 7.93 -0.85 26.21
CA LEU A 141 7.20 -2.09 26.25
C LEU A 141 8.08 -2.99 27.10
N PRO A 142 7.54 -3.54 28.21
CA PRO A 142 8.36 -4.26 29.14
C PRO A 142 9.04 -5.39 28.36
N ALA A 143 10.34 -5.61 28.62
CA ALA A 143 11.20 -6.43 27.75
C ALA A 143 10.61 -7.83 27.45
N TRP A 144 9.81 -8.37 28.38
CA TRP A 144 9.08 -9.61 28.20
C TRP A 144 8.09 -9.59 27.02
N VAL A 145 7.44 -8.47 26.70
CA VAL A 145 6.53 -8.34 25.55
C VAL A 145 7.29 -8.51 24.24
N ILE A 146 8.48 -7.91 24.14
CA ILE A 146 9.33 -8.05 22.96
C ILE A 146 9.77 -9.52 22.81
N VAL A 147 10.22 -10.15 23.90
CA VAL A 147 10.64 -11.56 23.90
C VAL A 147 9.49 -12.50 23.53
N VAL A 148 8.29 -12.30 24.10
CA VAL A 148 7.10 -13.12 23.80
C VAL A 148 6.67 -12.93 22.36
N SER A 149 6.62 -11.69 21.85
CA SER A 149 6.26 -11.43 20.46
C SER A 149 7.26 -12.05 19.47
N ALA A 150 8.56 -12.00 19.77
CA ALA A 150 9.59 -12.64 18.96
C ALA A 150 9.45 -14.16 18.98
N ALA A 151 9.20 -14.76 20.14
CA ALA A 151 9.00 -16.20 20.29
C ALA A 151 7.77 -16.72 19.52
N ILE A 152 6.65 -15.99 19.57
CA ILE A 152 5.43 -16.33 18.83
C ILE A 152 5.69 -16.26 17.31
N ASN A 153 6.31 -15.17 16.83
CA ASN A 153 6.63 -15.03 15.41
C ASN A 153 7.59 -16.14 14.94
N LEU A 154 8.59 -16.48 15.75
CA LEU A 154 9.52 -17.58 15.45
C LEU A 154 8.78 -18.92 15.34
N LEU A 155 7.85 -19.22 16.27
CA LEU A 155 7.03 -20.42 16.23
C LEU A 155 6.17 -20.50 14.96
N VAL A 156 5.57 -19.38 14.55
CA VAL A 156 4.77 -19.32 13.32
C VAL A 156 5.65 -19.60 12.09
N VAL A 157 6.82 -18.96 12.00
CA VAL A 157 7.77 -19.17 10.89
C VAL A 157 8.26 -20.61 10.85
N VAL A 158 8.62 -21.19 11.99
CA VAL A 158 9.04 -22.60 12.09
C VAL A 158 7.90 -23.55 11.73
N GLY A 159 6.66 -23.26 12.16
CA GLY A 159 5.48 -24.05 11.83
C GLY A 159 5.18 -24.05 10.33
N ILE A 160 5.19 -22.87 9.70
CA ILE A 160 5.01 -22.73 8.25
C ILE A 160 6.14 -23.43 7.49
N GLY A 161 7.39 -23.19 7.89
CA GLY A 161 8.56 -23.84 7.28
C GLY A 161 8.52 -25.36 7.40
N GLY A 162 8.13 -25.89 8.56
CA GLY A 162 7.97 -27.32 8.81
C GLY A 162 6.87 -27.93 7.95
N ALA A 163 5.70 -27.30 7.88
CA ALA A 163 4.60 -27.73 7.02
C ALA A 163 5.01 -27.77 5.54
N LEU A 164 5.69 -26.73 5.07
CA LEU A 164 6.22 -26.67 3.71
C LEU A 164 7.25 -27.77 3.45
N LEU A 165 8.14 -28.04 4.40
CA LEU A 165 9.16 -29.08 4.28
C LEU A 165 8.53 -30.49 4.24
N VAL A 166 7.49 -30.74 5.04
CA VAL A 166 6.74 -32.01 5.01
C VAL A 166 6.04 -32.20 3.66
N VAL A 167 5.37 -31.17 3.15
CA VAL A 167 4.74 -31.19 1.83
C VAL A 167 5.78 -31.44 0.74
N TRP A 168 6.93 -30.75 0.81
CA TRP A 168 8.00 -30.92 -0.15
C TRP A 168 8.63 -32.31 -0.13
N ARG A 169 8.85 -32.89 1.06
CA ARG A 169 9.36 -34.27 1.21
C ARG A 169 8.37 -35.33 0.71
N ARG A 170 7.06 -35.08 0.79
CA ARG A 170 6.03 -36.00 0.29
C ARG A 170 5.75 -35.85 -1.20
N ALA A 171 6.20 -34.77 -1.84
CA ALA A 171 6.05 -34.57 -3.27
C ALA A 171 7.01 -35.50 -4.04
N LYS A 172 6.51 -36.66 -4.47
CA LYS A 172 7.26 -37.56 -5.36
C LYS A 172 7.56 -36.85 -6.70
N PRO A 173 8.78 -36.98 -7.25
CA PRO A 173 9.08 -36.45 -8.58
C PRO A 173 8.30 -37.26 -9.62
N LEU A 174 7.34 -36.62 -10.29
CA LEU A 174 6.72 -37.24 -11.47
C LEU A 174 7.61 -37.09 -12.71
N PRO A 175 7.47 -38.02 -13.67
CA PRO A 175 8.14 -37.91 -14.95
C PRO A 175 7.71 -36.62 -15.66
N PRO A 176 8.62 -36.01 -16.45
CA PRO A 176 8.29 -34.82 -17.22
C PRO A 176 7.16 -35.15 -18.20
N LEU A 177 6.05 -34.40 -18.14
CA LEU A 177 5.01 -34.48 -19.16
C LEU A 177 5.59 -34.00 -20.50
N ASP A 178 5.30 -34.76 -21.55
CA ASP A 178 5.67 -34.44 -22.91
C ASP A 178 5.05 -33.11 -23.36
N SER A 179 5.69 -32.48 -24.33
CA SER A 179 5.27 -31.21 -24.92
C SER A 179 3.89 -31.29 -25.58
N GLU A 180 3.59 -32.40 -26.25
CA GLU A 180 2.33 -32.65 -26.96
C GLU A 180 1.13 -32.67 -26.00
N ILE A 181 1.25 -33.40 -24.89
CA ILE A 181 0.19 -33.51 -23.87
C ILE A 181 -0.11 -32.13 -23.26
N LYS A 182 0.92 -31.28 -23.09
CA LYS A 182 0.72 -29.93 -22.57
C LYS A 182 -0.01 -29.02 -23.56
N ASP A 183 0.16 -29.24 -24.86
CA ASP A 183 -0.58 -28.52 -25.88
C ASP A 183 -2.05 -28.92 -25.91
N GLU A 184 -2.33 -30.22 -25.82
CA GLU A 184 -3.69 -30.74 -25.70
C GLU A 184 -4.41 -30.18 -24.46
N LEU A 185 -3.74 -30.20 -23.31
CA LEU A 185 -4.29 -29.63 -22.07
C LEU A 185 -4.51 -28.11 -22.16
N MET A 186 -3.66 -27.37 -22.90
CA MET A 186 -3.89 -25.95 -23.11
C MET A 186 -5.11 -25.70 -24.01
N GLN A 187 -5.31 -26.51 -25.06
CA GLN A 187 -6.49 -26.38 -25.93
C GLN A 187 -7.79 -26.66 -25.18
N ALA A 188 -7.77 -27.60 -24.22
CA ALA A 188 -8.90 -27.88 -23.34
C ALA A 188 -9.13 -26.81 -22.26
N SER A 189 -8.18 -25.89 -22.06
CA SER A 189 -8.22 -24.89 -21.00
C SER A 189 -8.75 -23.54 -21.46
N ARG A 190 -9.37 -22.81 -20.53
CA ARG A 190 -9.85 -21.45 -20.78
C ARG A 190 -8.83 -20.43 -20.27
N GLU A 191 -8.46 -19.46 -21.11
CA GLU A 191 -7.61 -18.34 -20.69
C GLU A 191 -8.35 -17.41 -19.70
N ILE A 192 -7.76 -17.14 -18.54
CA ILE A 192 -8.33 -16.24 -17.50
C ILE A 192 -7.52 -14.96 -17.39
N LEU A 193 -6.19 -15.07 -17.50
CA LEU A 193 -5.28 -13.93 -17.58
C LEU A 193 -4.35 -14.18 -18.77
N PRO A 194 -3.73 -13.13 -19.33
CA PRO A 194 -2.78 -13.33 -20.42
C PRO A 194 -1.72 -14.37 -20.04
N ASP A 195 -1.53 -15.38 -20.87
CA ASP A 195 -0.59 -16.50 -20.65
C ASP A 195 -0.91 -17.41 -19.44
N ILE A 196 -2.09 -17.30 -18.84
CA ILE A 196 -2.57 -18.16 -17.73
C ILE A 196 -3.93 -18.76 -18.09
N TYR A 197 -3.94 -20.08 -18.20
CA TYR A 197 -5.08 -20.89 -18.61
C TYR A 197 -5.56 -21.70 -17.42
N ARG A 198 -6.87 -21.82 -17.23
CA ARG A 198 -7.49 -22.70 -16.22
C ARG A 198 -8.09 -23.91 -16.91
N HIS A 199 -7.69 -25.09 -16.46
CA HIS A 199 -8.23 -26.36 -16.91
C HIS A 199 -9.54 -26.68 -16.16
N PRO A 200 -10.51 -27.38 -16.78
CA PRO A 200 -11.73 -27.82 -16.10
C PRO A 200 -11.46 -28.63 -14.82
N ASP A 201 -10.38 -29.40 -14.77
CA ASP A 201 -9.98 -30.18 -13.58
C ASP A 201 -9.46 -29.32 -12.41
N GLY A 202 -9.47 -27.99 -12.53
CA GLY A 202 -9.21 -27.07 -11.42
C GLY A 202 -7.76 -26.60 -11.25
N PHE A 203 -6.85 -27.00 -12.13
CA PHE A 203 -5.46 -26.52 -12.14
C PHE A 203 -5.24 -25.40 -13.17
N TYR A 204 -4.05 -24.77 -13.09
CA TYR A 204 -3.66 -23.64 -13.91
C TYR A 204 -2.44 -23.99 -14.77
N LEU A 205 -2.50 -23.72 -16.06
CA LEU A 205 -1.36 -23.79 -16.97
C LEU A 205 -0.83 -22.38 -17.22
N VAL A 206 0.48 -22.22 -17.22
CA VAL A 206 1.14 -20.94 -17.45
C VAL A 206 2.16 -21.08 -18.57
N ARG A 207 2.10 -20.15 -19.53
CA ARG A 207 3.14 -19.97 -20.54
C ARG A 207 4.15 -18.94 -20.05
N GLY A 208 5.37 -19.39 -19.74
CA GLY A 208 6.45 -18.51 -19.32
C GLY A 208 7.03 -17.68 -20.47
N ARG A 209 7.84 -16.67 -20.16
CA ARG A 209 8.48 -15.76 -21.16
C ARG A 209 9.24 -16.47 -22.27
N HIS A 210 9.88 -17.60 -21.97
CA HIS A 210 10.62 -18.41 -22.96
C HIS A 210 9.75 -19.50 -23.62
N GLY A 211 8.42 -19.36 -23.60
CA GLY A 211 7.49 -20.35 -24.16
C GLY A 211 7.36 -21.65 -23.36
N LYS A 212 8.07 -21.81 -22.23
CA LYS A 212 7.96 -23.00 -21.39
C LYS A 212 6.60 -23.04 -20.68
N ARG A 213 5.90 -24.15 -20.83
CA ARG A 213 4.57 -24.39 -20.23
C ARG A 213 4.70 -25.17 -18.93
N ARG A 214 4.03 -24.69 -17.88
CA ARG A 214 4.08 -25.25 -16.53
C ARG A 214 2.69 -25.32 -15.94
N ILE A 215 2.47 -26.32 -15.09
CA ILE A 215 1.17 -26.58 -14.45
C ILE A 215 1.29 -26.26 -12.96
N PHE A 216 0.30 -25.55 -12.41
CA PHE A 216 0.23 -25.14 -11.02
C PHE A 216 -1.14 -25.47 -10.43
N PRO A 217 -1.22 -25.92 -9.16
CA PRO A 217 -2.50 -26.20 -8.52
C PRO A 217 -3.23 -24.91 -8.09
N TRP A 218 -2.49 -23.81 -7.90
CA TRP A 218 -3.00 -22.57 -7.35
C TRP A 218 -2.72 -21.40 -8.31
N LEU A 219 -3.69 -20.49 -8.44
CA LEU A 219 -3.56 -19.30 -9.28
C LEU A 219 -2.39 -18.40 -8.85
N VAL A 220 -2.16 -18.27 -7.54
CA VAL A 220 -1.10 -17.42 -6.99
C VAL A 220 0.28 -17.93 -7.44
N SER A 221 0.50 -19.25 -7.41
CA SER A 221 1.74 -19.86 -7.91
C SER A 221 1.92 -19.64 -9.40
N ALA A 222 0.84 -19.74 -10.18
CA ALA A 222 0.84 -19.43 -11.61
C ALA A 222 1.25 -17.97 -11.90
N ILE A 223 0.71 -17.01 -11.15
CA ILE A 223 1.06 -15.58 -11.25
C ILE A 223 2.53 -15.35 -10.87
N LEU A 224 2.99 -15.96 -9.78
CA LEU A 224 4.38 -15.84 -9.32
C LEU A 224 5.36 -16.37 -10.38
N TYR A 225 5.04 -17.51 -11.02
CA TYR A 225 5.85 -18.07 -12.09
C TYR A 225 5.87 -17.16 -13.32
N ARG A 226 4.71 -16.61 -13.74
CA ARG A 226 4.62 -15.72 -14.91
C ARG A 226 5.46 -14.45 -14.71
N ASN A 227 5.32 -13.81 -13.56
CA ASN A 227 5.93 -12.50 -13.31
C ASN A 227 7.41 -12.59 -12.90
N PHE A 228 7.76 -13.57 -12.07
CA PHE A 228 9.07 -13.66 -11.43
C PHE A 228 9.88 -14.91 -11.85
N GLY A 229 9.31 -15.82 -12.64
CA GLY A 229 9.97 -17.07 -13.02
C GLY A 229 10.14 -18.08 -11.87
N LEU A 230 9.50 -17.83 -10.72
CA LEU A 230 9.63 -18.66 -9.52
C LEU A 230 8.83 -19.97 -9.66
N LYS A 231 9.52 -21.10 -9.58
CA LYS A 231 8.93 -22.46 -9.70
C LYS A 231 8.41 -22.98 -8.36
N LEU A 232 7.55 -22.21 -7.71
CA LEU A 232 6.96 -22.59 -6.43
C LEU A 232 5.73 -23.48 -6.68
N PHE A 233 5.70 -24.66 -6.05
CA PHE A 233 4.55 -25.57 -6.08
C PHE A 233 4.06 -25.94 -7.48
N GLU A 234 4.97 -26.20 -8.43
CA GLU A 234 4.60 -26.83 -9.71
C GLU A 234 3.80 -28.12 -9.41
N HIS A 235 2.66 -28.30 -10.08
CA HIS A 235 1.82 -29.47 -9.89
C HIS A 235 2.55 -30.68 -10.46
N ARG A 236 3.27 -31.39 -9.59
CA ARG A 236 4.04 -32.59 -9.93
C ARG A 236 3.20 -33.86 -9.74
N ALA A 237 1.89 -33.79 -9.90
CA ALA A 237 0.98 -34.92 -9.68
C ALA A 237 -0.14 -34.89 -10.73
N PHE A 238 0.12 -35.38 -11.94
CA PHE A 238 -0.92 -35.68 -12.90
C PHE A 238 -0.85 -37.16 -13.26
N HIS A 239 -1.73 -37.96 -12.66
CA HIS A 239 -2.09 -39.25 -13.22
C HIS A 239 -3.07 -38.95 -14.34
N HIS A 240 -2.62 -39.01 -15.59
CA HIS A 240 -3.55 -39.17 -16.71
C HIS A 240 -4.09 -40.59 -16.59
N PRO A 241 -5.38 -40.83 -16.29
CA PRO A 241 -5.92 -42.17 -16.41
C PRO A 241 -5.89 -42.54 -17.90
N LYS A 242 -4.89 -43.30 -18.32
CA LYS A 242 -4.81 -43.88 -19.67
C LYS A 242 -5.79 -45.05 -19.87
N GLU A 243 -6.89 -45.10 -19.13
CA GLU A 243 -7.79 -46.26 -19.09
C GLU A 243 -9.25 -45.90 -19.43
N VAL A 244 -9.53 -45.25 -20.57
CA VAL A 244 -10.89 -45.30 -21.17
C VAL A 244 -10.86 -45.27 -22.71
N ALA A 245 -9.83 -45.83 -23.37
CA ALA A 245 -9.81 -45.93 -24.84
C ALA A 245 -9.36 -47.31 -25.35
N ARG A 246 -9.80 -48.36 -24.65
CA ARG A 246 -9.91 -49.72 -25.21
C ARG A 246 -11.20 -50.37 -24.72
N ARG A 247 -12.35 -49.83 -25.16
CA ARG A 247 -13.59 -50.58 -25.40
C ARG A 247 -14.31 -49.94 -26.56
#